data_AF-A0A8K0QMN1-F1
#
_entry.id   AF-A0A8K0QMN1-F1
#
_cell.length_a   1.000
_cell.length_b   1.000
_cell.length_c   1.000
_cell.angle_alpha   90.00
_cell.angle_beta   90.00
_cell.angle_gamma   90.00
#
_symmetry.space_group_name_H-M   'P 1'
#
loop_
_entity.id
_entity.type
_entity.pdbx_description
1 polymer ?
#
loop_
_entity_poly.entity_id
_entity_poly.type
_entity_poly.pdbx_seq_one_letter_code
_entity_poly.pdbx_strand_id
1 'polypeptide(L)'
;MPRLAMPFLDSVGKSDEHGPEKGALIRPWMSYWPPEAGSELHAMLQENVPEVLTWRFDPNNPFDRPWQSWTKSAILSGKVCTSKVLMPGDLGTIDDTEDTKKGDQHTSQLNGRDTHETEQNGSSEPLATPPNIFFYPDRQLGTKQIDSEIAALKIPFVVPVQLNYLSEDPLYSTTKPYHTRLPFMGKIRRSNIVAQGYPNVKIHDIRGHEDNFVFDKSGFQFFRIPVGITNWTNQAAKDLYLPAMETWLKDFFNAQRVHIFTYTYRCDDRERTPTETWVGPYMRAHCDVTLNSGLRRLNLHLPEEAEEIKKGRWRMVGLWRALTGPHQDRPLALLDNRSLSQDDLVGADVVFPHYCDEGYEVRHSPHHRWFYKQCLEADEALMFKLYDSAKDEVQFCPHAAFIDPSVPENTPRRASIELRAIIVG
;
A
#
# COMPACT_ATOMS: atom_id res chain seq x y z
N MET A 1 -29.10 2.86 35.75
CA MET A 1 -28.63 2.03 36.88
C MET A 1 -28.19 0.68 36.33
N PRO A 2 -26.88 0.49 36.10
CA PRO A 2 -26.26 -0.78 35.74
C PRO A 2 -25.79 -1.52 37.00
N ARG A 3 -25.72 -2.86 36.95
CA ARG A 3 -24.84 -3.70 37.79
C ARG A 3 -25.00 -5.16 37.36
N LEU A 4 -23.90 -5.77 36.93
CA LEU A 4 -23.23 -6.78 37.75
C LEU A 4 -21.83 -7.06 37.21
N ALA A 5 -20.88 -6.76 38.09
CA ALA A 5 -19.46 -7.06 37.99
C ALA A 5 -19.15 -8.44 38.57
N MET A 6 -17.92 -8.93 38.32
CA MET A 6 -16.92 -9.45 39.28
C MET A 6 -15.98 -10.48 38.60
N PRO A 7 -14.82 -10.84 39.18
CA PRO A 7 -13.64 -10.02 39.51
C PRO A 7 -12.33 -10.73 39.06
N PHE A 8 -11.14 -10.13 39.24
CA PHE A 8 -9.84 -10.77 39.60
C PHE A 8 -8.78 -9.64 39.53
N LEU A 9 -8.51 -8.95 40.65
CA LEU A 9 -7.47 -9.19 41.68
C LEU A 9 -6.08 -8.66 41.30
N ASP A 10 -5.63 -7.74 42.15
CA ASP A 10 -4.39 -6.98 42.16
C ASP A 10 -3.12 -7.82 42.19
N SER A 11 -2.07 -7.30 41.54
CA SER A 11 -0.74 -7.30 42.14
C SER A 11 -0.05 -5.97 41.86
N VAL A 12 0.24 -5.26 42.93
CA VAL A 12 0.92 -3.96 42.99
C VAL A 12 2.42 -4.14 42.80
N GLY A 13 3.02 -3.24 42.02
CA GLY A 13 4.36 -2.73 42.29
C GLY A 13 5.45 -3.13 41.30
N LYS A 14 5.74 -2.25 40.35
CA LYS A 14 6.97 -1.43 40.37
C LYS A 14 6.87 -0.32 39.32
N SER A 15 7.16 0.88 39.78
CA SER A 15 7.41 2.08 39.00
C SER A 15 8.58 1.84 38.06
N ASP A 16 8.31 1.81 36.76
CA ASP A 16 9.32 1.69 35.74
C ASP A 16 9.18 2.91 34.82
N GLU A 17 9.84 4.00 35.22
CA GLU A 17 10.15 5.13 34.36
C GLU A 17 10.96 4.62 33.15
N HIS A 18 10.26 4.31 32.05
CA HIS A 18 10.90 3.97 30.79
C HIS A 18 10.88 5.20 29.89
N GLY A 19 12.02 5.90 29.83
CA GLY A 19 12.34 6.78 28.71
C GLY A 19 12.32 6.02 27.37
N PRO A 20 12.29 6.73 26.23
CA PRO A 20 12.10 6.12 24.92
C PRO A 20 13.19 5.08 24.61
N GLU A 21 12.78 3.88 24.17
CA GLU A 21 13.68 2.78 23.77
C GLU A 21 14.69 3.22 22.69
N LYS A 22 15.94 2.78 22.83
CA LYS A 22 16.97 2.90 21.78
C LYS A 22 16.54 2.11 20.53
N GLY A 23 16.28 2.80 19.42
CA GLY A 23 16.29 2.18 18.07
C GLY A 23 15.00 2.25 17.25
N ALA A 24 13.94 2.92 17.70
CA ALA A 24 12.74 3.11 16.87
C ALA A 24 12.98 4.17 15.77
N LEU A 25 12.64 3.84 14.52
CA LEU A 25 12.69 4.79 13.40
C LEU A 25 11.71 5.96 13.65
N ILE A 26 12.16 7.17 13.37
CA ILE A 26 11.34 8.39 13.40
C ILE A 26 10.22 8.27 12.37
N ARG A 27 8.99 8.59 12.77
CA ARG A 27 7.83 8.67 11.87
C ARG A 27 7.30 10.10 11.87
N PRO A 28 7.76 10.96 10.93
CA PRO A 28 7.51 12.41 10.99
C PRO A 28 6.03 12.80 11.02
N TRP A 29 5.16 11.96 10.46
CA TRP A 29 3.73 12.22 10.44
C TRP A 29 3.07 12.14 11.82
N MET A 30 3.66 11.45 12.80
CA MET A 30 3.06 11.28 14.15
C MET A 30 3.06 12.57 14.97
N SER A 31 3.96 13.51 14.70
CA SER A 31 3.90 14.86 15.31
C SER A 31 2.82 15.75 14.68
N TYR A 32 2.20 15.29 13.60
CA TYR A 32 1.18 16.01 12.85
C TYR A 32 -0.22 15.36 12.94
N TRP A 33 -0.30 14.05 13.19
CA TRP A 33 -1.56 13.31 13.17
C TRP A 33 -1.61 12.19 14.24
N PRO A 34 -2.74 12.05 14.98
CA PRO A 34 -3.94 12.90 14.93
C PRO A 34 -3.67 14.31 15.49
N PRO A 35 -4.40 15.33 15.03
CA PRO A 35 -4.22 16.70 15.52
C PRO A 35 -4.74 16.84 16.95
N GLU A 36 -3.97 17.49 17.82
CA GLU A 36 -4.39 17.80 19.19
C GLU A 36 -5.59 18.76 19.19
N ALA A 37 -6.54 18.55 20.10
CA ALA A 37 -7.68 19.44 20.26
C ALA A 37 -7.21 20.87 20.60
N GLY A 38 -7.72 21.86 19.88
CA GLY A 38 -7.31 23.26 20.04
C GLY A 38 -6.04 23.67 19.29
N SER A 39 -5.32 22.73 18.67
CA SER A 39 -4.21 23.06 17.77
C SER A 39 -4.69 23.83 16.53
N GLU A 40 -3.79 24.60 15.92
CA GLU A 40 -4.06 25.31 14.66
C GLU A 40 -4.56 24.35 13.55
N LEU A 41 -3.97 23.15 13.48
CA LEU A 41 -4.38 22.13 12.52
C LEU A 41 -5.80 21.63 12.82
N HIS A 42 -6.10 21.33 14.09
CA HIS A 42 -7.45 20.90 14.48
C HIS A 42 -8.49 21.98 14.17
N ALA A 43 -8.24 23.24 14.54
CA ALA A 43 -9.15 24.36 14.26
C ALA A 43 -9.39 24.54 12.76
N MET A 44 -8.35 24.42 11.95
CA MET A 44 -8.47 24.52 10.50
C MET A 44 -9.26 23.35 9.91
N LEU A 45 -8.99 22.10 10.33
CA LEU A 45 -9.76 20.95 9.85
C LEU A 45 -11.23 21.08 10.26
N GLN A 46 -11.51 21.54 11.47
CA GLN A 46 -12.87 21.81 11.94
C GLN A 46 -13.61 22.85 11.09
N GLU A 47 -12.91 23.87 10.61
CA GLU A 47 -13.50 24.92 9.77
C GLU A 47 -13.69 24.46 8.31
N ASN A 48 -12.72 23.73 7.75
CA ASN A 48 -12.65 23.51 6.30
C ASN A 48 -13.11 22.10 5.87
N VAL A 49 -12.88 21.08 6.70
CA VAL A 49 -13.18 19.67 6.40
C VAL A 49 -13.53 18.90 7.70
N PRO A 50 -14.51 19.32 8.51
CA PRO A 50 -14.75 18.79 9.87
C PRO A 50 -14.98 17.29 9.91
N GLU A 51 -15.55 16.72 8.85
CA GLU A 51 -15.81 15.28 8.73
C GLU A 51 -14.54 14.42 8.79
N VAL A 52 -13.36 14.97 8.50
CA VAL A 52 -12.09 14.23 8.60
C VAL A 52 -11.76 13.83 10.04
N LEU A 53 -12.23 14.60 11.03
CA LEU A 53 -11.96 14.37 12.45
C LEU A 53 -12.87 13.26 13.00
N THR A 54 -14.08 13.15 12.48
CA THR A 54 -15.14 12.29 13.03
C THR A 54 -15.37 11.02 12.23
N TRP A 55 -15.08 11.00 10.93
CA TRP A 55 -15.36 9.83 10.09
C TRP A 55 -14.53 8.61 10.50
N ARG A 56 -15.15 7.44 10.38
CA ARG A 56 -14.54 6.13 10.62
C ARG A 56 -14.96 5.19 9.51
N PHE A 57 -14.11 4.20 9.24
CA PHE A 57 -14.41 3.17 8.24
C PHE A 57 -15.63 2.36 8.66
N ASP A 58 -16.55 2.14 7.71
CA ASP A 58 -17.73 1.28 7.89
C ASP A 58 -17.53 -0.02 7.07
N PRO A 59 -17.36 -1.18 7.74
CA PRO A 59 -17.26 -2.48 7.06
C PRO A 59 -18.44 -2.82 6.16
N ASN A 60 -19.63 -2.27 6.42
CA ASN A 60 -20.82 -2.50 5.60
C ASN A 60 -20.88 -1.61 4.35
N ASN A 61 -20.03 -0.59 4.30
CA ASN A 61 -19.88 0.30 3.15
C ASN A 61 -18.40 0.48 2.76
N PRO A 62 -17.71 -0.60 2.35
CA PRO A 62 -16.25 -0.63 2.19
C PRO A 62 -15.73 0.25 1.03
N PHE A 63 -16.64 0.76 0.20
CA PHE A 63 -16.33 1.63 -0.94
C PHE A 63 -16.54 3.11 -0.66
N ASP A 64 -16.97 3.49 0.55
CA ASP A 64 -16.99 4.90 0.95
C ASP A 64 -15.56 5.41 1.15
N ARG A 65 -15.17 6.44 0.38
CA ARG A 65 -13.80 6.98 0.36
C ARG A 65 -13.75 8.50 0.42
N PRO A 66 -14.34 9.12 1.45
CA PRO A 66 -14.46 10.56 1.50
C PRO A 66 -13.09 11.25 1.66
N TRP A 67 -12.07 10.56 2.15
CA TRP A 67 -10.70 11.11 2.18
C TRP A 67 -10.14 11.48 0.80
N GLN A 68 -10.63 10.87 -0.28
CA GLN A 68 -10.24 11.23 -1.64
C GLN A 68 -10.75 12.63 -2.03
N SER A 69 -11.94 13.02 -1.56
CA SER A 69 -12.49 14.36 -1.78
C SER A 69 -11.92 15.37 -0.80
N TRP A 70 -11.75 15.02 0.48
CA TRP A 70 -11.17 15.90 1.50
C TRP A 70 -9.81 16.44 1.11
N THR A 71 -8.95 15.57 0.57
CA THR A 71 -7.64 15.98 0.08
C THR A 71 -7.74 17.01 -1.04
N LYS A 72 -8.68 16.83 -1.98
CA LYS A 72 -8.92 17.77 -3.08
C LYS A 72 -9.48 19.10 -2.57
N SER A 73 -10.47 19.06 -1.68
CA SER A 73 -11.06 20.25 -1.07
C SER A 73 -10.00 21.07 -0.32
N ALA A 74 -9.13 20.42 0.46
CA ALA A 74 -8.02 21.09 1.13
C ALA A 74 -7.04 21.74 0.12
N ILE A 75 -6.69 21.05 -0.98
CA ILE A 75 -5.82 21.59 -2.05
C ILE A 75 -6.45 22.81 -2.73
N LEU A 76 -7.75 22.74 -3.06
CA LEU A 76 -8.46 23.83 -3.73
C LEU A 76 -8.60 25.09 -2.87
N SER A 77 -8.46 24.98 -1.55
CA SER A 77 -8.44 26.14 -0.63
C SER A 77 -7.17 27.00 -0.71
N GLY A 78 -6.21 26.66 -1.59
CA GLY A 78 -5.05 27.51 -1.91
C GLY A 78 -3.86 27.39 -0.95
N LYS A 79 -3.86 26.41 -0.05
CA LYS A 79 -2.77 26.14 0.91
C LYS A 79 -2.00 24.89 0.45
N VAL A 80 -0.85 25.05 -0.22
CA VAL A 80 -0.19 23.96 -1.01
C VAL A 80 1.21 23.58 -0.48
N CYS A 81 1.55 22.28 -0.56
CA CYS A 81 2.84 21.83 -1.10
C CYS A 81 2.61 20.62 -2.03
N THR A 82 3.44 20.50 -3.07
CA THR A 82 3.23 19.59 -4.21
C THR A 82 3.56 18.13 -3.90
N SER A 83 2.78 17.21 -4.48
CA SER A 83 2.84 15.75 -4.27
C SER A 83 3.87 15.01 -5.15
N LYS A 84 4.99 15.64 -5.50
CA LYS A 84 5.92 15.01 -6.45
C LYS A 84 6.67 13.85 -5.80
N VAL A 85 6.84 12.78 -6.58
CA VAL A 85 7.86 11.76 -6.33
C VAL A 85 9.20 12.50 -6.26
N LEU A 86 9.90 12.37 -5.15
CA LEU A 86 11.21 13.00 -4.98
C LEU A 86 12.20 12.29 -5.90
N MET A 87 12.88 13.08 -6.72
CA MET A 87 14.06 12.64 -7.46
C MET A 87 15.28 12.72 -6.53
N PRO A 88 16.38 11.98 -6.80
CA PRO A 88 17.58 11.98 -5.94
C PRO A 88 18.17 13.37 -5.62
N GLY A 89 17.88 14.40 -6.42
CA GLY A 89 18.32 15.79 -6.19
C GLY A 89 17.36 16.68 -5.38
N ASP A 90 16.15 16.21 -5.04
CA ASP A 90 15.13 16.98 -4.32
C ASP A 90 15.30 16.93 -2.78
N LEU A 91 16.38 16.29 -2.32
CA LEU A 91 16.80 16.22 -0.93
C LEU A 91 17.64 17.44 -0.58
N GLY A 92 17.05 18.63 -0.76
CA GLY A 92 17.55 19.83 -0.09
C GLY A 92 17.45 19.62 1.42
N THR A 93 18.54 19.94 2.11
CA THR A 93 18.69 19.94 3.56
C THR A 93 17.42 20.47 4.23
N ILE A 94 16.90 19.73 5.19
CA ILE A 94 16.07 20.35 6.23
C ILE A 94 17.06 21.24 6.98
N ASP A 95 17.13 22.51 6.60
CA ASP A 95 17.84 23.51 7.40
C ASP A 95 16.98 23.74 8.64
N ASP A 96 17.43 23.18 9.76
CA ASP A 96 16.92 23.44 11.11
C ASP A 96 17.39 24.81 11.65
N THR A 97 17.78 25.75 10.79
CA THR A 97 18.28 27.06 11.22
C THR A 97 17.88 28.18 10.25
N GLU A 98 16.87 28.94 10.65
CA GLU A 98 16.59 30.38 10.41
C GLU A 98 15.07 30.55 10.59
N ASP A 99 14.54 31.13 11.67
CA ASP A 99 14.68 32.56 11.94
C ASP A 99 14.42 32.90 13.43
N THR A 100 15.39 32.60 14.29
CA THR A 100 15.62 33.42 15.49
C THR A 100 16.29 34.72 15.05
N LYS A 101 15.49 35.76 14.74
CA LYS A 101 15.83 37.18 14.92
C LYS A 101 14.72 38.09 14.39
N LYS A 102 13.78 38.43 15.28
CA LYS A 102 13.28 39.80 15.41
C LYS A 102 12.82 39.99 16.85
N GLY A 103 13.69 40.61 17.64
CA GLY A 103 13.25 41.29 18.84
C GLY A 103 12.41 42.48 18.42
N ASP A 104 11.24 42.64 19.02
CA ASP A 104 10.99 43.81 19.85
C ASP A 104 9.80 43.59 20.79
N GLN A 105 10.12 43.78 22.07
CA GLN A 105 9.32 44.39 23.12
C GLN A 105 7.79 44.23 23.05
N HIS A 106 7.26 43.35 23.90
CA HIS A 106 6.24 43.78 24.87
C HIS A 106 6.18 42.83 26.08
N THR A 107 6.56 43.38 27.23
CA THR A 107 6.30 42.85 28.56
C THR A 107 4.81 42.96 28.90
N SER A 108 4.17 41.87 29.32
CA SER A 108 3.26 41.89 30.48
C SER A 108 2.82 40.49 30.90
N GLN A 109 3.27 40.13 32.10
CA GLN A 109 2.50 39.51 33.19
C GLN A 109 1.82 38.16 32.98
N LEU A 110 2.49 37.17 33.56
CA LEU A 110 1.95 35.97 34.20
C LEU A 110 0.62 36.22 34.93
N ASN A 111 -0.35 35.36 34.69
CA ASN A 111 -1.26 34.90 35.74
C ASN A 111 -1.68 33.46 35.41
N GLY A 112 -1.36 32.56 36.35
CA GLY A 112 -1.73 31.16 36.29
C GLY A 112 -3.22 30.94 36.42
N ARG A 113 -3.68 29.81 35.88
CA ARG A 113 -4.91 29.15 36.29
C ARG A 113 -4.79 27.67 35.95
N ASP A 114 -5.11 26.88 36.96
CA ASP A 114 -5.16 25.43 36.99
C ASP A 114 -5.95 24.84 35.82
N THR A 115 -5.39 23.82 35.18
CA THR A 115 -6.11 22.93 34.28
C THR A 115 -6.10 21.53 34.87
N HIS A 116 -7.31 21.04 35.15
CA HIS A 116 -7.59 19.66 35.46
C HIS A 116 -7.02 18.72 34.39
N GLU A 117 -6.17 17.79 34.83
CA GLU A 117 -5.74 16.63 34.05
C GLU A 117 -6.93 15.72 33.77
N THR A 118 -7.21 15.50 32.50
CA THR A 118 -7.95 14.31 32.03
C THR A 118 -6.97 13.47 31.23
N GLU A 119 -6.39 12.47 31.89
CA GLU A 119 -5.60 11.40 31.28
C GLU A 119 -6.48 10.62 30.29
N GLN A 120 -6.14 10.67 29.00
CA GLN A 120 -6.47 9.61 28.06
C GLN A 120 -5.16 8.92 27.69
N ASN A 121 -4.85 7.86 28.43
CA ASN A 121 -3.76 6.93 28.12
C ASN A 121 -4.02 6.27 26.76
N GLY A 122 -3.35 6.77 25.72
CA GLY A 122 -3.08 6.00 24.51
C GLY A 122 -1.96 5.03 24.80
N SER A 123 -2.29 3.85 25.32
CA SER A 123 -1.35 2.76 25.53
C SER A 123 -0.79 2.30 24.17
N SER A 124 0.50 2.54 23.94
CA SER A 124 1.27 1.85 22.91
C SER A 124 1.43 0.39 23.35
N GLU A 125 0.66 -0.52 22.77
CA GLU A 125 0.95 -1.95 22.90
C GLU A 125 2.31 -2.27 22.26
N PRO A 126 3.17 -3.06 22.92
CA PRO A 126 4.41 -3.53 22.32
C PRO A 126 4.09 -4.41 21.10
N LEU A 127 4.71 -4.10 19.97
CA LEU A 127 4.66 -4.94 18.77
C LEU A 127 5.14 -6.35 19.14
N ALA A 128 4.23 -7.32 19.10
CA ALA A 128 4.56 -8.73 19.14
C ALA A 128 5.69 -9.03 18.13
N THR A 129 6.63 -9.88 18.53
CA THR A 129 7.75 -10.33 17.71
C THR A 129 7.22 -10.76 16.33
N PRO A 130 7.76 -10.24 15.20
CA PRO A 130 7.16 -10.49 13.90
C PRO A 130 7.18 -11.99 13.60
N PRO A 131 6.04 -12.59 13.21
CA PRO A 131 6.03 -14.00 12.82
C PRO A 131 6.88 -14.20 11.56
N ASN A 132 7.61 -15.33 11.48
CA ASN A 132 8.49 -15.66 10.36
C ASN A 132 7.76 -15.53 9.00
N ILE A 133 8.27 -14.67 8.12
CA ILE A 133 7.85 -14.59 6.72
C ILE A 133 8.41 -15.81 5.99
N PHE A 134 7.62 -16.45 5.14
CA PHE A 134 8.13 -17.44 4.21
C PHE A 134 8.93 -16.74 3.11
N PHE A 135 10.24 -16.94 3.16
CA PHE A 135 11.13 -16.73 2.02
C PHE A 135 11.63 -18.09 1.55
N TYR A 136 11.97 -18.18 0.27
CA TYR A 136 12.67 -19.35 -0.22
C TYR A 136 13.97 -19.51 0.61
N PRO A 137 14.23 -20.68 1.22
CA PRO A 137 15.30 -20.82 2.22
C PRO A 137 16.68 -20.41 1.71
N ASP A 138 16.88 -20.51 0.39
CA ASP A 138 18.07 -20.05 -0.31
C ASP A 138 17.66 -19.27 -1.58
N ARG A 139 17.76 -17.93 -1.52
CA ARG A 139 17.51 -17.04 -2.67
C ARG A 139 18.40 -17.39 -3.86
N GLN A 140 19.65 -17.79 -3.65
CA GLN A 140 20.53 -18.12 -4.78
C GLN A 140 20.07 -19.38 -5.49
N LEU A 141 19.63 -20.40 -4.74
CA LEU A 141 19.04 -21.61 -5.30
C LEU A 141 17.74 -21.28 -6.05
N GLY A 142 16.87 -20.47 -5.45
CA GLY A 142 15.62 -20.00 -6.07
C GLY A 142 15.86 -19.27 -7.39
N THR A 143 16.77 -18.30 -7.41
CA THR A 143 17.15 -17.57 -8.62
C THR A 143 17.74 -18.51 -9.68
N LYS A 144 18.64 -19.43 -9.32
CA LYS A 144 19.22 -20.40 -10.28
C LYS A 144 18.17 -21.33 -10.88
N GLN A 145 17.18 -21.75 -10.08
CA GLN A 145 16.05 -22.55 -10.55
C GLN A 145 15.23 -21.76 -11.57
N ILE A 146 14.88 -20.51 -11.26
CA ILE A 146 14.15 -19.63 -12.19
C ILE A 146 14.96 -19.42 -13.48
N ASP A 147 16.26 -19.16 -13.39
CA ASP A 147 17.14 -18.97 -14.56
C ASP A 147 17.16 -20.22 -15.46
N SER A 148 17.17 -21.40 -14.85
CA SER A 148 17.11 -22.68 -15.58
C SER A 148 15.76 -22.88 -16.25
N GLU A 149 14.65 -22.55 -15.58
CA GLU A 149 13.29 -22.59 -16.12
C GLU A 149 13.14 -21.62 -17.31
N ILE A 150 13.60 -20.36 -17.17
CA ILE A 150 13.63 -19.36 -18.25
C ILE A 150 14.40 -19.87 -19.46
N ALA A 151 15.60 -20.42 -19.25
CA ALA A 151 16.45 -20.92 -20.32
C ALA A 151 15.83 -22.13 -21.04
N ALA A 152 15.25 -23.07 -20.28
CA ALA A 152 14.59 -24.25 -20.85
C ALA A 152 13.36 -23.90 -21.69
N LEU A 153 12.56 -22.95 -21.21
CA LEU A 153 11.34 -22.48 -21.88
C LEU A 153 11.65 -21.44 -22.98
N LYS A 154 12.87 -20.90 -23.03
CA LYS A 154 13.30 -19.83 -23.94
C LYS A 154 12.43 -18.58 -23.81
N ILE A 155 12.05 -18.23 -22.58
CA ILE A 155 11.16 -17.09 -22.31
C ILE A 155 11.85 -15.79 -22.73
N PRO A 156 11.28 -15.02 -23.69
CA PRO A 156 11.85 -13.76 -24.12
C PRO A 156 11.78 -12.71 -23.00
N PHE A 157 12.52 -11.61 -23.16
CA PHE A 157 12.46 -10.50 -22.22
C PHE A 157 12.61 -9.16 -22.92
N VAL A 158 12.12 -8.12 -22.27
CA VAL A 158 12.39 -6.73 -22.60
C VAL A 158 13.30 -6.13 -21.53
N VAL A 159 13.98 -5.04 -21.90
CA VAL A 159 14.76 -4.22 -20.97
C VAL A 159 14.22 -2.79 -21.07
N PRO A 160 13.37 -2.36 -20.12
CA PRO A 160 12.91 -0.97 -20.11
C PRO A 160 14.07 -0.02 -19.85
N VAL A 161 13.87 1.26 -20.20
CA VAL A 161 14.82 2.33 -19.85
C VAL A 161 15.19 2.29 -18.37
N GLN A 162 14.20 2.06 -17.52
CA GLN A 162 14.40 1.81 -16.09
C GLN A 162 13.21 1.05 -15.50
N LEU A 163 13.48 0.28 -14.44
CA LEU A 163 12.48 -0.13 -13.45
C LEU A 163 12.78 0.59 -12.14
N ASN A 164 11.77 1.15 -11.48
CA ASN A 164 11.99 1.97 -10.28
C ASN A 164 11.88 1.13 -9.00
N TYR A 165 12.84 1.33 -8.11
CA TYR A 165 12.92 0.75 -6.78
C TYR A 165 12.98 1.86 -5.72
N LEU A 166 12.96 1.48 -4.45
CA LEU A 166 13.36 2.35 -3.35
C LEU A 166 14.85 2.71 -3.51
N SER A 167 15.18 4.00 -3.35
CA SER A 167 16.58 4.42 -3.35
C SER A 167 17.32 3.98 -2.08
N GLU A 168 18.64 3.87 -2.17
CA GLU A 168 19.51 3.70 -1.00
C GLU A 168 19.75 5.05 -0.30
N ASP A 169 18.71 5.58 0.36
CA ASP A 169 18.80 6.83 1.11
C ASP A 169 19.22 6.57 2.57
N PRO A 170 20.31 7.20 3.09
CA PRO A 170 20.69 7.11 4.49
C PRO A 170 19.59 7.54 5.46
N LEU A 171 18.64 8.39 5.03
CA LEU A 171 17.48 8.78 5.82
C LEU A 171 16.71 7.56 6.35
N TYR A 172 16.69 6.46 5.60
CA TYR A 172 15.95 5.24 5.97
C TYR A 172 16.57 4.46 7.15
N SER A 173 17.78 4.83 7.60
CA SER A 173 18.36 4.27 8.83
C SER A 173 17.85 4.95 10.11
N THR A 174 17.29 6.16 10.00
CA THR A 174 16.80 6.94 11.16
C THR A 174 15.32 7.25 11.07
N THR A 175 14.76 7.33 9.85
CA THR A 175 13.39 7.75 9.58
C THR A 175 12.69 6.71 8.73
N LYS A 176 11.50 6.28 9.15
CA LYS A 176 10.74 5.30 8.41
C LYS A 176 10.21 5.88 7.08
N PRO A 177 10.26 5.14 5.97
CA PRO A 177 9.57 5.55 4.75
C PRO A 177 8.06 5.69 5.00
N TYR A 178 7.42 6.68 4.39
CA TYR A 178 5.98 6.87 4.49
C TYR A 178 5.40 7.56 3.26
N HIS A 179 4.10 7.35 3.05
CA HIS A 179 3.25 8.11 2.15
C HIS A 179 1.95 8.48 2.87
N THR A 180 1.57 9.76 2.85
CA THR A 180 0.40 10.25 3.58
C THR A 180 -0.72 10.74 2.66
N ARG A 181 -1.94 10.30 2.97
CA ARG A 181 -3.23 10.72 2.39
C ARG A 181 -3.97 11.73 3.28
N LEU A 182 -3.33 12.26 4.30
CA LEU A 182 -3.90 13.28 5.17
C LEU A 182 -4.17 14.59 4.41
N PRO A 183 -5.14 15.43 4.81
CA PRO A 183 -5.22 16.81 4.32
C PRO A 183 -3.88 17.53 4.58
N PHE A 184 -3.30 18.15 3.56
CA PHE A 184 -1.89 18.57 3.59
C PHE A 184 -1.78 20.09 3.80
N MET A 185 -1.02 20.52 4.81
CA MET A 185 -0.90 21.94 5.18
C MET A 185 0.54 22.39 5.48
N GLY A 186 1.55 21.76 4.85
CA GLY A 186 2.91 22.32 4.78
C GLY A 186 3.91 21.95 5.88
N LYS A 187 3.51 21.25 6.96
CA LYS A 187 4.46 20.84 8.04
C LYS A 187 5.22 19.55 7.77
N ILE A 188 4.65 18.61 7.02
CA ILE A 188 5.29 17.34 6.65
C ILE A 188 5.25 17.19 5.14
N ARG A 189 6.21 16.50 4.51
CA ARG A 189 6.11 16.14 3.08
C ARG A 189 5.06 15.05 2.87
N ARG A 190 4.46 14.99 1.67
CA ARG A 190 3.48 13.92 1.28
C ARG A 190 4.09 12.53 1.36
N SER A 191 5.40 12.44 1.15
CA SER A 191 6.18 11.24 1.25
C SER A 191 7.65 11.61 1.40
N ASN A 192 8.41 10.76 2.07
CA ASN A 192 9.88 10.75 2.05
C ASN A 192 10.43 9.56 1.23
N ILE A 193 9.57 8.86 0.48
CA ILE A 193 9.97 7.76 -0.40
C ILE A 193 10.56 8.35 -1.67
N VAL A 194 11.80 8.00 -1.95
CA VAL A 194 12.57 8.43 -3.11
C VAL A 194 12.70 7.24 -4.05
N ALA A 195 12.42 7.47 -5.33
CA ALA A 195 12.51 6.45 -6.36
C ALA A 195 13.92 6.44 -6.97
N GLN A 196 14.49 5.27 -7.18
CA GLN A 196 15.70 5.09 -7.97
C GLN A 196 15.42 4.19 -9.17
N GLY A 197 15.67 4.70 -10.36
CA GLY A 197 15.57 3.94 -11.60
C GLY A 197 16.82 3.09 -11.84
N TYR A 198 16.63 1.81 -12.12
CA TYR A 198 17.70 0.88 -12.47
C TYR A 198 17.61 0.51 -13.95
N PRO A 199 18.59 0.91 -14.78
CA PRO A 199 18.68 0.44 -16.16
C PRO A 199 19.16 -1.03 -16.17
N ASN A 200 18.82 -1.80 -17.20
CA ASN A 200 19.22 -3.21 -17.39
C ASN A 200 18.44 -4.26 -16.59
N VAL A 201 17.31 -3.92 -15.99
CA VAL A 201 16.41 -4.93 -15.41
C VAL A 201 15.72 -5.69 -16.54
N LYS A 202 15.88 -7.01 -16.58
CA LYS A 202 15.15 -7.87 -17.53
C LYS A 202 13.75 -8.16 -17.00
N ILE A 203 12.75 -7.99 -17.84
CA ILE A 203 11.36 -8.34 -17.54
C ILE A 203 10.90 -9.34 -18.61
N HIS A 204 10.64 -10.56 -18.17
CA HIS A 204 10.38 -11.71 -19.04
C HIS A 204 8.90 -11.78 -19.46
N ASP A 205 8.64 -11.90 -20.77
CA ASP A 205 7.27 -12.06 -21.29
C ASP A 205 6.87 -13.52 -21.26
N ILE A 206 5.90 -13.85 -20.41
CA ILE A 206 5.48 -15.24 -20.18
C ILE A 206 4.44 -15.75 -21.18
N ARG A 207 4.07 -14.97 -22.19
CA ARG A 207 3.02 -15.34 -23.16
C ARG A 207 3.30 -16.74 -23.75
N GLY A 208 2.35 -17.65 -23.63
CA GLY A 208 2.47 -19.06 -24.06
C GLY A 208 3.12 -19.99 -23.04
N HIS A 209 3.51 -19.49 -21.87
CA HIS A 209 4.14 -20.23 -20.78
C HIS A 209 3.43 -20.03 -19.43
N GLU A 210 2.21 -19.48 -19.44
CA GLU A 210 1.46 -19.08 -18.24
C GLU A 210 1.30 -20.21 -17.22
N ASP A 211 1.10 -21.45 -17.67
CA ASP A 211 0.91 -22.63 -16.82
C ASP A 211 2.12 -22.96 -15.93
N ASN A 212 3.30 -22.39 -16.22
CA ASN A 212 4.50 -22.55 -15.40
C ASN A 212 4.54 -21.62 -14.18
N PHE A 213 3.65 -20.62 -14.15
CA PHE A 213 3.58 -19.59 -13.12
C PHE A 213 2.30 -19.77 -12.31
N VAL A 214 2.44 -20.49 -11.20
CA VAL A 214 1.32 -20.85 -10.32
C VAL A 214 1.34 -20.01 -9.04
N PHE A 215 0.13 -19.74 -8.55
CA PHE A 215 -0.10 -18.78 -7.47
C PHE A 215 0.72 -19.04 -6.20
N ASP A 216 0.81 -20.30 -5.76
CA ASP A 216 1.45 -20.66 -4.48
C ASP A 216 2.98 -20.67 -4.55
N LYS A 217 3.56 -20.77 -5.76
CA LYS A 217 5.01 -20.83 -6.01
C LYS A 217 5.58 -19.49 -6.47
N SER A 218 4.96 -18.85 -7.46
CA SER A 218 5.45 -17.59 -8.03
C SER A 218 4.86 -16.36 -7.33
N GLY A 219 3.74 -16.53 -6.62
CA GLY A 219 2.98 -15.43 -6.00
C GLY A 219 1.99 -14.76 -6.95
N PHE A 220 1.91 -15.22 -8.20
CA PHE A 220 1.00 -14.70 -9.21
C PHE A 220 0.59 -15.78 -10.21
N GLN A 221 -0.54 -15.57 -10.88
CA GLN A 221 -1.06 -16.46 -11.91
C GLN A 221 -1.99 -15.69 -12.86
N PHE A 222 -2.06 -16.15 -14.11
CA PHE A 222 -2.89 -15.55 -15.16
C PHE A 222 -4.09 -16.45 -15.46
N PHE A 223 -5.22 -15.82 -15.76
CA PHE A 223 -6.49 -16.51 -15.97
C PHE A 223 -7.24 -15.91 -17.13
N ARG A 224 -8.01 -16.74 -17.83
CA ARG A 224 -9.06 -16.29 -18.74
C ARG A 224 -10.38 -16.28 -17.98
N ILE A 225 -10.88 -15.10 -17.66
CA ILE A 225 -12.11 -14.85 -16.92
C ILE A 225 -12.97 -13.84 -17.73
N PRO A 226 -13.74 -14.32 -18.72
CA PRO A 226 -14.63 -13.44 -19.48
C PRO A 226 -15.71 -12.84 -18.58
N VAL A 227 -15.94 -11.53 -18.68
CA VAL A 227 -16.96 -10.82 -17.88
C VAL A 227 -18.02 -10.11 -18.71
N GLY A 228 -17.83 -10.00 -20.03
CA GLY A 228 -18.80 -9.36 -20.94
C GLY A 228 -19.03 -7.85 -20.71
N ILE A 229 -18.21 -7.19 -19.87
CA ILE A 229 -18.33 -5.76 -19.58
C ILE A 229 -17.57 -4.95 -20.62
N THR A 230 -18.30 -4.17 -21.42
CA THR A 230 -17.72 -3.30 -22.46
C THR A 230 -17.65 -1.84 -22.03
N ASN A 231 -18.58 -1.39 -21.17
CA ASN A 231 -18.61 -0.03 -20.64
C ASN A 231 -18.27 -0.03 -19.14
N TRP A 232 -17.10 0.47 -18.80
CA TRP A 232 -16.58 0.47 -17.42
C TRP A 232 -16.93 1.76 -16.70
N THR A 233 -17.83 1.65 -15.71
CA THR A 233 -18.21 2.72 -14.77
C THR A 233 -18.13 2.21 -13.34
N ASN A 234 -18.22 3.08 -12.34
CA ASN A 234 -18.32 2.66 -10.94
C ASN A 234 -19.55 1.78 -10.70
N GLN A 235 -20.68 2.09 -11.36
CA GLN A 235 -21.89 1.29 -11.26
C GLN A 235 -21.69 -0.10 -11.89
N ALA A 236 -21.14 -0.18 -13.10
CA ALA A 236 -20.87 -1.45 -13.76
C ALA A 236 -19.85 -2.30 -12.97
N ALA A 237 -18.84 -1.68 -12.36
CA ALA A 237 -17.93 -2.38 -11.47
C ALA A 237 -18.70 -2.99 -10.28
N LYS A 238 -19.45 -2.19 -9.54
CA LYS A 238 -20.16 -2.63 -8.33
C LYS A 238 -21.26 -3.66 -8.60
N ASP A 239 -22.04 -3.48 -9.66
CA ASP A 239 -23.23 -4.30 -9.92
C ASP A 239 -22.92 -5.56 -10.71
N LEU A 240 -21.89 -5.53 -11.57
CA LEU A 240 -21.58 -6.61 -12.49
C LEU A 240 -20.22 -7.24 -12.19
N TYR A 241 -19.16 -6.43 -12.12
CA TYR A 241 -17.80 -6.97 -12.02
C TYR A 241 -17.49 -7.58 -10.65
N LEU A 242 -17.71 -6.84 -9.56
CA LEU A 242 -17.35 -7.29 -8.22
C LEU A 242 -18.12 -8.57 -7.83
N PRO A 243 -19.45 -8.69 -8.05
CA PRO A 243 -20.17 -9.93 -7.76
C PRO A 243 -19.70 -11.13 -8.59
N ALA A 244 -19.39 -10.90 -9.88
CA ALA A 244 -18.83 -11.94 -10.74
C ALA A 244 -17.44 -12.41 -10.26
N MET A 245 -16.59 -11.48 -9.84
CA MET A 245 -15.26 -11.81 -9.31
C MET A 245 -15.32 -12.42 -7.91
N GLU A 246 -16.27 -12.02 -7.07
CA GLU A 246 -16.50 -12.65 -5.77
C GLU A 246 -16.86 -14.14 -5.94
N THR A 247 -17.79 -14.43 -6.85
CA THR A 247 -18.19 -15.81 -7.19
C THR A 247 -17.00 -16.60 -7.73
N TRP A 248 -16.29 -16.05 -8.71
CA TRP A 248 -15.13 -16.72 -9.30
C TRP A 248 -14.02 -16.99 -8.28
N LEU A 249 -13.69 -16.02 -7.42
CA LEU A 249 -12.69 -16.17 -6.37
C LEU A 249 -13.12 -17.22 -5.35
N LYS A 250 -14.40 -17.26 -4.99
CA LYS A 250 -14.94 -18.25 -4.06
C LYS A 250 -14.77 -19.67 -4.60
N ASP A 251 -15.12 -19.87 -5.86
CA ASP A 251 -14.99 -21.17 -6.53
C ASP A 251 -13.51 -21.57 -6.69
N PHE A 252 -12.66 -20.65 -7.15
CA PHE A 252 -11.24 -20.91 -7.39
C PHE A 252 -10.50 -21.34 -6.13
N PHE A 253 -10.74 -20.63 -5.01
CA PHE A 253 -10.09 -20.94 -3.74
C PHE A 253 -10.83 -22.01 -2.92
N ASN A 254 -11.98 -22.50 -3.38
CA ASN A 254 -12.92 -23.27 -2.57
C ASN A 254 -13.16 -22.59 -1.19
N ALA A 255 -13.34 -21.26 -1.22
CA ALA A 255 -13.36 -20.42 -0.04
C ALA A 255 -14.72 -20.48 0.67
N GLN A 256 -14.71 -20.41 2.01
CA GLN A 256 -15.93 -20.20 2.79
C GLN A 256 -16.57 -18.84 2.44
N ARG A 257 -15.74 -17.80 2.32
CA ARG A 257 -16.17 -16.43 2.06
C ARG A 257 -15.09 -15.63 1.32
N VAL A 258 -15.55 -14.68 0.51
CA VAL A 258 -14.72 -13.66 -0.13
C VAL A 258 -15.26 -12.29 0.30
N HIS A 259 -14.37 -11.38 0.68
CA HIS A 259 -14.72 -9.99 1.01
C HIS A 259 -13.90 -9.03 0.15
N ILE A 260 -14.53 -8.44 -0.87
CA ILE A 260 -13.91 -7.42 -1.72
C ILE A 260 -14.02 -6.08 -1.00
N PHE A 261 -12.87 -5.53 -0.58
CA PHE A 261 -12.82 -4.30 0.20
C PHE A 261 -12.38 -3.08 -0.63
N THR A 262 -11.90 -3.29 -1.85
CA THR A 262 -11.46 -2.19 -2.71
C THR A 262 -11.44 -2.56 -4.17
N TYR A 263 -11.72 -1.57 -5.02
CA TYR A 263 -11.28 -1.56 -6.41
C TYR A 263 -10.73 -0.19 -6.78
N THR A 264 -9.90 -0.14 -7.82
CA THR A 264 -9.25 1.08 -8.32
C THR A 264 -9.10 1.03 -9.83
N TYR A 265 -9.49 2.11 -10.50
CA TYR A 265 -9.17 2.36 -11.91
C TYR A 265 -7.80 3.04 -12.05
N ARG A 266 -6.96 2.54 -12.97
CA ARG A 266 -5.65 3.13 -13.23
C ARG A 266 -5.45 3.51 -14.70
N CYS A 267 -5.09 4.77 -14.95
CA CYS A 267 -4.76 5.33 -16.27
C CYS A 267 -4.05 6.68 -16.10
N ASP A 268 -3.12 6.99 -17.01
CA ASP A 268 -2.43 8.29 -17.11
C ASP A 268 -2.91 9.15 -18.30
N ASP A 269 -3.94 8.68 -19.01
CA ASP A 269 -4.57 9.43 -20.09
C ASP A 269 -5.46 10.55 -19.53
N ARG A 270 -5.07 11.80 -19.77
CA ARG A 270 -5.84 12.98 -19.35
C ARG A 270 -6.99 13.29 -20.30
N GLU A 271 -6.93 12.80 -21.54
CA GLU A 271 -7.97 13.02 -22.55
C GLU A 271 -9.10 12.01 -22.45
N ARG A 272 -8.84 10.85 -21.83
CA ARG A 272 -9.90 9.94 -21.38
C ARG A 272 -10.76 10.69 -20.37
N THR A 273 -11.85 11.31 -20.86
CA THR A 273 -12.85 12.03 -20.08
C THR A 273 -13.43 11.08 -19.06
N PRO A 274 -12.97 11.15 -17.81
CA PRO A 274 -13.19 10.04 -16.95
C PRO A 274 -14.60 10.20 -16.37
N THR A 275 -15.45 9.18 -16.52
CA THR A 275 -16.66 9.09 -15.72
C THR A 275 -16.32 8.84 -14.24
N GLU A 276 -15.08 8.41 -13.94
CA GLU A 276 -14.62 7.95 -12.62
C GLU A 276 -13.35 8.67 -12.13
N THR A 277 -12.92 8.44 -10.88
CA THR A 277 -11.58 8.89 -10.45
C THR A 277 -10.54 7.86 -10.85
N TRP A 278 -9.68 8.22 -11.81
CA TRP A 278 -8.53 7.40 -12.23
C TRP A 278 -7.27 7.85 -11.49
N VAL A 279 -6.41 6.89 -11.14
CA VAL A 279 -5.08 7.17 -10.59
C VAL A 279 -4.00 6.62 -11.51
N GLY A 280 -2.81 7.21 -11.47
CA GLY A 280 -1.73 6.71 -12.31
C GLY A 280 -1.31 5.26 -11.98
N PRO A 281 -0.75 4.53 -12.96
CA PRO A 281 0.04 3.34 -12.71
C PRO A 281 1.10 3.58 -11.63
N TYR A 282 1.27 2.62 -10.71
CA TYR A 282 2.31 2.73 -9.68
C TYR A 282 3.62 2.19 -10.24
N MET A 283 4.58 3.09 -10.48
CA MET A 283 5.79 2.79 -11.25
C MET A 283 6.95 2.24 -10.41
N ARG A 284 6.81 2.17 -9.08
CA ARG A 284 7.84 1.64 -8.16
C ARG A 284 7.51 0.21 -7.74
N ALA A 285 8.54 -0.61 -7.59
CA ALA A 285 8.45 -1.95 -7.03
C ALA A 285 8.01 -1.88 -5.55
N HIS A 286 6.88 -2.52 -5.26
CA HIS A 286 6.27 -2.51 -3.93
C HIS A 286 5.43 -3.76 -3.69
N CYS A 287 5.11 -4.02 -2.42
CA CYS A 287 3.98 -4.85 -1.99
C CYS A 287 2.99 -3.99 -1.23
N ASP A 288 1.70 -4.18 -1.45
CA ASP A 288 0.64 -3.38 -0.84
C ASP A 288 0.46 -3.60 0.67
N VAL A 289 1.00 -4.69 1.20
CA VAL A 289 0.73 -5.20 2.54
C VAL A 289 2.02 -5.78 3.11
N THR A 290 2.30 -5.45 4.36
CA THR A 290 3.27 -6.16 5.22
C THR A 290 2.57 -7.23 6.06
N LEU A 291 3.32 -8.10 6.73
CA LEU A 291 2.70 -9.06 7.66
C LEU A 291 1.78 -8.39 8.70
N ASN A 292 2.27 -7.30 9.30
CA ASN A 292 1.54 -6.56 10.33
C ASN A 292 0.35 -5.79 9.72
N SER A 293 0.52 -5.23 8.52
CA SER A 293 -0.59 -4.60 7.78
C SER A 293 -1.69 -5.60 7.44
N GLY A 294 -1.36 -6.85 7.10
CA GLY A 294 -2.35 -7.88 6.82
C GLY A 294 -3.33 -8.04 7.99
N LEU A 295 -2.80 -8.21 9.20
CA LEU A 295 -3.62 -8.31 10.42
C LEU A 295 -4.44 -7.04 10.66
N ARG A 296 -3.84 -5.85 10.50
CA ARG A 296 -4.55 -4.57 10.64
C ARG A 296 -5.69 -4.44 9.64
N ARG A 297 -5.48 -4.80 8.37
CA ARG A 297 -6.52 -4.76 7.32
C ARG A 297 -7.61 -5.78 7.58
N LEU A 298 -7.28 -6.98 8.06
CA LEU A 298 -8.30 -7.96 8.45
C LEU A 298 -9.18 -7.40 9.58
N ASN A 299 -8.57 -6.83 10.62
CA ASN A 299 -9.31 -6.20 11.72
C ASN A 299 -10.12 -4.97 11.26
N LEU A 300 -9.63 -4.21 10.28
CA LEU A 300 -10.33 -3.05 9.75
C LEU A 300 -11.57 -3.47 8.94
N HIS A 301 -11.43 -4.47 8.07
CA HIS A 301 -12.45 -4.85 7.10
C HIS A 301 -13.45 -5.90 7.63
N LEU A 302 -13.04 -6.76 8.56
CA LEU A 302 -13.86 -7.82 9.15
C LEU A 302 -13.71 -7.85 10.69
N PRO A 303 -13.98 -6.73 11.40
CA PRO A 303 -13.65 -6.60 12.82
C PRO A 303 -14.32 -7.64 13.72
N GLU A 304 -15.58 -8.02 13.43
CA GLU A 304 -16.35 -8.97 14.24
C GLU A 304 -15.88 -10.42 14.08
N GLU A 305 -15.28 -10.75 12.93
CA GLU A 305 -14.92 -12.13 12.55
C GLU A 305 -13.40 -12.35 12.55
N ALA A 306 -12.60 -11.28 12.70
CA ALA A 306 -11.15 -11.34 12.54
C ALA A 306 -10.48 -12.38 13.44
N GLU A 307 -10.90 -12.50 14.70
CA GLU A 307 -10.34 -13.49 15.64
C GLU A 307 -10.64 -14.94 15.25
N GLU A 308 -11.80 -15.19 14.63
CA GLU A 308 -12.14 -16.53 14.13
C GLU A 308 -11.37 -16.84 12.84
N ILE A 309 -11.33 -15.88 11.91
CA ILE A 309 -10.62 -16.02 10.63
C ILE A 309 -9.12 -16.31 10.85
N LYS A 310 -8.50 -15.69 11.85
CA LYS A 310 -7.08 -15.91 12.20
C LYS A 310 -6.76 -17.34 12.64
N LYS A 311 -7.75 -18.14 13.06
CA LYS A 311 -7.57 -19.55 13.43
C LYS A 311 -7.40 -20.46 12.21
N GLY A 312 -7.94 -20.04 11.07
CA GLY A 312 -7.83 -20.72 9.79
C GLY A 312 -6.81 -20.05 8.86
N ARG A 313 -6.76 -20.56 7.62
CA ARG A 313 -5.99 -19.93 6.56
C ARG A 313 -6.83 -18.88 5.86
N TRP A 314 -6.29 -17.68 5.78
CA TRP A 314 -6.85 -16.57 5.02
C TRP A 314 -5.78 -15.87 4.19
N ARG A 315 -6.21 -15.16 3.14
CA ARG A 315 -5.33 -14.53 2.14
C ARG A 315 -5.86 -13.17 1.74
N MET A 316 -5.00 -12.29 1.26
CA MET A 316 -5.40 -11.11 0.48
C MET A 316 -4.84 -11.23 -0.93
N VAL A 317 -5.70 -11.00 -1.91
CA VAL A 317 -5.35 -11.14 -3.32
C VAL A 317 -5.70 -9.86 -4.07
N GLY A 318 -4.85 -9.51 -5.03
CA GLY A 318 -5.14 -8.49 -6.03
C GLY A 318 -5.53 -9.18 -7.32
N LEU A 319 -6.62 -8.74 -7.94
CA LEU A 319 -7.03 -9.19 -9.28
C LEU A 319 -7.04 -7.98 -10.22
N TRP A 320 -6.11 -8.00 -11.18
CA TRP A 320 -5.84 -6.93 -12.12
C TRP A 320 -6.32 -7.30 -13.53
N ARG A 321 -6.98 -6.37 -14.20
CA ARG A 321 -7.50 -6.54 -15.56
C ARG A 321 -7.22 -5.31 -16.41
N ALA A 322 -6.76 -5.55 -17.63
CA ALA A 322 -6.64 -4.53 -18.67
C ALA A 322 -8.04 -4.16 -19.21
N LEU A 323 -8.28 -2.86 -19.37
CA LEU A 323 -9.49 -2.29 -19.96
C LEU A 323 -9.25 -1.71 -21.37
N THR A 324 -7.99 -1.47 -21.72
CA THR A 324 -7.54 -1.09 -23.05
C THR A 324 -7.17 -2.33 -23.86
N GLY A 325 -7.11 -2.18 -25.19
CA GLY A 325 -6.71 -3.24 -26.13
C GLY A 325 -5.35 -3.87 -25.78
N PRO A 326 -4.97 -4.96 -26.47
CA PRO A 326 -3.93 -5.87 -25.99
C PRO A 326 -2.59 -5.20 -25.69
N HIS A 327 -2.18 -4.24 -26.51
CA HIS A 327 -0.95 -3.49 -26.27
C HIS A 327 -1.15 -2.47 -25.13
N GLN A 328 -0.39 -2.67 -24.05
CA GLN A 328 -0.32 -1.76 -22.92
C GLN A 328 1.04 -1.06 -22.95
N ASP A 329 1.06 0.27 -22.89
CA ASP A 329 2.32 1.02 -22.77
C ASP A 329 2.99 0.87 -21.40
N ARG A 330 2.19 0.53 -20.37
CA ARG A 330 2.62 0.40 -18.99
C ARG A 330 2.18 -0.91 -18.30
N PRO A 331 2.47 -2.12 -18.82
CA PRO A 331 1.96 -3.36 -18.23
C PRO A 331 2.45 -3.57 -16.78
N LEU A 332 1.84 -4.54 -16.10
CA LEU A 332 2.22 -4.89 -14.72
C LEU A 332 3.32 -5.95 -14.73
N ALA A 333 4.50 -5.59 -14.23
CA ALA A 333 5.56 -6.53 -13.91
C ALA A 333 5.36 -7.11 -12.51
N LEU A 334 5.63 -8.40 -12.38
CA LEU A 334 5.49 -9.20 -11.17
C LEU A 334 6.83 -9.87 -10.87
N LEU A 335 7.27 -9.79 -9.62
CA LEU A 335 8.48 -10.46 -9.19
C LEU A 335 8.14 -11.89 -8.75
N ASP A 336 8.84 -12.89 -9.28
CA ASP A 336 8.75 -14.24 -8.75
C ASP A 336 9.42 -14.30 -7.37
N ASN A 337 8.64 -14.61 -6.34
CA ASN A 337 9.05 -14.54 -4.94
C ASN A 337 10.25 -15.45 -4.61
N ARG A 338 10.54 -16.48 -5.42
CA ARG A 338 11.73 -17.32 -5.25
C ARG A 338 13.04 -16.55 -5.44
N SER A 339 12.97 -15.36 -6.06
CA SER A 339 14.10 -14.46 -6.27
C SER A 339 14.19 -13.30 -5.27
N LEU A 340 13.25 -13.20 -4.32
CA LEU A 340 13.15 -12.14 -3.32
C LEU A 340 13.81 -12.54 -1.99
N SER A 341 14.47 -11.60 -1.32
CA SER A 341 14.89 -11.72 0.09
C SER A 341 14.10 -10.78 1.00
N GLN A 342 14.08 -11.09 2.29
CA GLN A 342 13.59 -10.19 3.33
C GLN A 342 14.33 -8.85 3.34
N ASP A 343 15.65 -8.87 3.11
CA ASP A 343 16.50 -7.66 3.13
C ASP A 343 16.14 -6.67 2.01
N ASP A 344 15.49 -7.18 0.96
CA ASP A 344 15.03 -6.41 -0.18
C ASP A 344 13.73 -5.64 0.17
N LEU A 345 13.08 -5.90 1.30
CA LEU A 345 11.80 -5.30 1.69
C LEU A 345 11.97 -4.28 2.82
N VAL A 346 11.42 -3.07 2.63
CA VAL A 346 11.42 -1.99 3.62
C VAL A 346 9.99 -1.57 3.91
N GLY A 347 9.56 -1.70 5.17
CA GLY A 347 8.23 -1.29 5.60
C GLY A 347 8.03 0.23 5.48
N ALA A 348 6.98 0.64 4.78
CA ALA A 348 6.61 2.03 4.56
C ALA A 348 5.19 2.31 5.08
N ASP A 349 5.03 3.33 5.92
CA ASP A 349 3.72 3.70 6.45
C ASP A 349 2.84 4.28 5.33
N VAL A 350 1.59 3.83 5.24
CA VAL A 350 0.57 4.42 4.37
C VAL A 350 -0.50 5.04 5.26
N VAL A 351 -0.43 6.36 5.41
CA VAL A 351 -1.19 7.08 6.44
C VAL A 351 -2.50 7.60 5.87
N PHE A 352 -3.62 7.16 6.43
CA PHE A 352 -4.96 7.69 6.14
C PHE A 352 -5.50 8.44 7.37
N PRO A 353 -6.49 9.33 7.20
CA PRO A 353 -7.07 10.04 8.35
C PRO A 353 -7.64 9.11 9.43
N HIS A 354 -8.20 7.98 9.01
CA HIS A 354 -8.91 7.05 9.89
C HIS A 354 -8.05 5.91 10.44
N TYR A 355 -6.88 5.64 9.84
CA TYR A 355 -5.95 4.60 10.30
C TYR A 355 -4.59 4.73 9.61
N CYS A 356 -3.57 4.08 10.19
CA CYS A 356 -2.27 3.90 9.55
C CYS A 356 -2.11 2.47 9.06
N ASP A 357 -1.83 2.33 7.76
CA ASP A 357 -1.49 1.07 7.12
C ASP A 357 0.02 0.97 6.85
N GLU A 358 0.47 -0.12 6.22
CA GLU A 358 1.88 -0.30 5.84
C GLU A 358 2.01 -1.19 4.60
N GLY A 359 2.88 -0.81 3.66
CA GLY A 359 3.31 -1.65 2.54
C GLY A 359 4.81 -1.90 2.59
N TYR A 360 5.32 -2.76 1.72
CA TYR A 360 6.77 -2.87 1.49
C TYR A 360 7.15 -2.04 0.27
N GLU A 361 8.14 -1.16 0.42
CA GLU A 361 8.93 -0.65 -0.70
C GLU A 361 10.10 -1.62 -0.93
N VAL A 362 10.51 -1.81 -2.18
CA VAL A 362 11.47 -2.84 -2.56
C VAL A 362 12.82 -2.21 -2.93
N ARG A 363 13.91 -2.69 -2.33
CA ARG A 363 15.29 -2.37 -2.73
C ARG A 363 15.68 -3.18 -3.96
N HIS A 364 16.53 -2.62 -4.80
CA HIS A 364 17.02 -3.33 -5.97
C HIS A 364 17.95 -4.50 -5.58
N SER A 365 17.81 -5.63 -6.27
CA SER A 365 18.72 -6.77 -6.18
C SER A 365 18.92 -7.38 -7.57
N PRO A 366 20.16 -7.73 -7.96
CA PRO A 366 20.42 -8.41 -9.24
C PRO A 366 19.84 -9.83 -9.30
N HIS A 367 19.40 -10.37 -8.16
CA HIS A 367 18.74 -11.68 -8.08
C HIS A 367 17.29 -11.65 -8.57
N HIS A 368 16.65 -10.48 -8.57
CA HIS A 368 15.26 -10.32 -8.95
C HIS A 368 14.98 -10.86 -10.36
N ARG A 369 13.88 -11.61 -10.50
CA ARG A 369 13.34 -12.09 -11.77
C ARG A 369 11.91 -11.60 -11.96
N TRP A 370 11.77 -10.68 -12.89
CA TRP A 370 10.51 -10.03 -13.21
C TRP A 370 9.85 -10.67 -14.41
N PHE A 371 8.53 -10.78 -14.34
CA PHE A 371 7.68 -11.36 -15.36
C PHE A 371 6.52 -10.44 -15.67
N TYR A 372 6.04 -10.47 -16.90
CA TYR A 372 4.80 -9.83 -17.33
C TYR A 372 4.19 -10.66 -18.45
N LYS A 373 2.95 -10.36 -18.82
CA LYS A 373 2.31 -10.95 -20.00
C LYS A 373 2.03 -9.86 -21.01
N GLN A 374 2.63 -9.96 -22.20
CA GLN A 374 2.33 -9.07 -23.29
C GLN A 374 0.97 -9.40 -23.92
N CYS A 375 0.30 -8.38 -24.44
CA CYS A 375 -0.96 -8.53 -25.19
C CYS A 375 -2.08 -9.18 -24.36
N LEU A 376 -2.27 -8.71 -23.12
CA LEU A 376 -3.38 -9.13 -22.26
C LEU A 376 -4.72 -8.74 -22.88
N GLU A 377 -5.57 -9.73 -23.13
CA GLU A 377 -6.91 -9.52 -23.66
C GLU A 377 -7.87 -9.04 -22.57
N ALA A 378 -9.00 -8.45 -22.98
CA ALA A 378 -10.01 -7.95 -22.05
C ALA A 378 -10.66 -9.08 -21.20
N ASP A 379 -10.65 -10.32 -21.71
CA ASP A 379 -11.11 -11.51 -20.99
C ASP A 379 -10.06 -12.07 -20.03
N GLU A 380 -8.82 -11.57 -20.06
CA GLU A 380 -7.75 -12.06 -19.21
C GLU A 380 -7.61 -11.22 -17.94
N ALA A 381 -7.26 -11.90 -16.86
CA ALA A 381 -6.97 -11.27 -15.58
C ALA A 381 -5.70 -11.88 -14.98
N LEU A 382 -5.03 -11.07 -14.20
CA LEU A 382 -3.85 -11.42 -13.44
C LEU A 382 -4.20 -11.38 -11.96
N MET A 383 -4.00 -12.50 -11.26
CA MET A 383 -4.11 -12.55 -9.81
C MET A 383 -2.73 -12.61 -9.17
N PHE A 384 -2.52 -11.86 -8.09
CA PHE A 384 -1.25 -11.87 -7.35
C PHE A 384 -1.49 -11.74 -5.85
N LYS A 385 -0.59 -12.33 -5.06
CA LYS A 385 -0.66 -12.35 -3.60
C LYS A 385 -0.32 -10.97 -3.05
N LEU A 386 -1.25 -10.42 -2.27
CA LEU A 386 -1.00 -9.27 -1.41
C LEU A 386 -0.58 -9.73 -0.02
N TYR A 387 -1.14 -10.83 0.46
CA TYR A 387 -0.83 -11.45 1.76
C TYR A 387 -1.31 -12.90 1.76
N ASP A 388 -0.60 -13.81 2.43
CA ASP A 388 -1.09 -15.15 2.77
C ASP A 388 -0.70 -15.47 4.22
N SER A 389 -1.62 -16.05 4.99
CA SER A 389 -1.34 -16.48 6.37
C SER A 389 -0.58 -17.80 6.43
N ALA A 390 -0.53 -18.58 5.34
CA ALA A 390 0.31 -19.77 5.26
C ALA A 390 1.80 -19.39 5.34
N LYS A 391 2.55 -20.21 6.08
CA LYS A 391 3.99 -20.00 6.36
C LYS A 391 4.90 -20.89 5.53
N ASP A 392 4.33 -21.73 4.69
CA ASP A 392 4.98 -22.71 3.82
C ASP A 392 4.83 -22.35 2.33
N GLU A 393 4.22 -21.21 2.03
CA GLU A 393 4.00 -20.71 0.68
C GLU A 393 4.39 -19.24 0.54
N VAL A 394 4.52 -18.78 -0.70
CA VAL A 394 4.69 -17.36 -1.00
C VAL A 394 3.58 -16.55 -0.35
N GLN A 395 3.95 -15.48 0.37
CA GLN A 395 3.00 -14.61 1.07
C GLN A 395 2.76 -13.28 0.34
N PHE A 396 3.68 -12.84 -0.51
CA PHE A 396 3.64 -11.53 -1.16
C PHE A 396 4.13 -11.64 -2.60
N CYS A 397 3.65 -10.76 -3.48
CA CYS A 397 4.17 -10.60 -4.83
C CYS A 397 4.52 -9.12 -5.06
N PRO A 398 5.82 -8.76 -5.02
CA PRO A 398 6.26 -7.45 -5.44
C PRO A 398 5.87 -7.17 -6.89
N HIS A 399 5.33 -5.98 -7.14
CA HIS A 399 4.85 -5.61 -8.46
C HIS A 399 5.12 -4.13 -8.76
N ALA A 400 5.20 -3.81 -10.04
CA ALA A 400 5.39 -2.45 -10.55
C ALA A 400 4.85 -2.31 -11.97
N ALA A 401 4.34 -1.14 -12.32
CA ALA A 401 4.21 -0.77 -13.71
C ALA A 401 5.59 -0.37 -14.28
N PHE A 402 5.85 -0.69 -15.54
CA PHE A 402 7.05 -0.27 -16.27
C PHE A 402 6.67 0.21 -17.66
N ILE A 403 7.49 1.04 -18.29
CA ILE A 403 7.25 1.46 -19.68
C ILE A 403 7.77 0.35 -20.60
N ASP A 404 6.87 -0.31 -21.33
CA ASP A 404 7.24 -1.41 -22.23
C ASP A 404 7.90 -0.87 -23.50
N PRO A 405 9.19 -1.13 -23.75
CA PRO A 405 9.86 -0.63 -24.95
C PRO A 405 9.49 -1.39 -26.22
N SER A 406 8.78 -2.52 -26.11
CA SER A 406 8.42 -3.36 -27.25
C SER A 406 7.13 -2.94 -27.95
N VAL A 407 6.32 -2.08 -27.33
CA VAL A 407 5.08 -1.61 -27.94
C VAL A 407 5.32 -0.38 -28.83
N PRO A 408 4.52 -0.18 -29.90
CA PRO A 408 4.64 1.02 -30.75
C PRO A 408 4.49 2.32 -29.96
N GLU A 409 5.17 3.39 -30.40
CA GLU A 409 5.14 4.71 -29.73
C GLU A 409 3.72 5.28 -29.56
N ASN A 410 2.82 4.96 -30.50
CA ASN A 410 1.41 5.39 -30.49
C ASN A 410 0.48 4.42 -29.76
N THR A 411 1.02 3.50 -28.96
CA THR A 411 0.21 2.61 -28.12
C THR A 411 -0.60 3.45 -27.14
N PRO A 412 -1.94 3.27 -27.08
CA PRO A 412 -2.76 3.99 -26.12
C PRO A 412 -2.28 3.78 -24.69
N ARG A 413 -2.43 4.82 -23.86
CA ARG A 413 -2.15 4.72 -22.43
C ARG A 413 -3.01 3.61 -21.82
N ARG A 414 -2.36 2.74 -21.05
CA ARG A 414 -3.02 1.65 -20.34
C ARG A 414 -4.14 2.17 -19.44
N ALA A 415 -5.32 1.58 -19.62
CA ALA A 415 -6.42 1.62 -18.66
C ALA A 415 -6.57 0.24 -18.01
N SER A 416 -6.72 0.20 -16.69
CA SER A 416 -6.91 -1.07 -15.96
C SER A 416 -7.82 -0.91 -14.75
N ILE A 417 -8.43 -2.01 -14.31
CA ILE A 417 -9.09 -2.13 -13.01
C ILE A 417 -8.35 -3.14 -12.15
N GLU A 418 -8.18 -2.83 -10.87
CA GLU A 418 -7.62 -3.73 -9.86
C GLU A 418 -8.61 -3.80 -8.70
N LEU A 419 -9.06 -5.00 -8.34
CA LEU A 419 -9.77 -5.23 -7.09
C LEU A 419 -8.86 -5.92 -6.08
N ARG A 420 -9.17 -5.78 -4.80
CA ARG A 420 -8.51 -6.53 -3.73
C ARG A 420 -9.55 -7.17 -2.82
N ALA A 421 -9.27 -8.41 -2.45
CA ALA A 421 -10.19 -9.25 -1.70
C ALA A 421 -9.49 -9.96 -0.56
N ILE A 422 -10.20 -10.14 0.55
CA ILE A 422 -9.85 -11.08 1.61
C ILE A 422 -10.54 -12.41 1.28
N ILE A 423 -9.76 -13.49 1.26
CA ILE A 423 -10.23 -14.86 1.05
C ILE A 423 -10.17 -15.58 2.39
N VAL A 424 -11.33 -16.06 2.86
CA VAL A 424 -11.45 -16.87 4.08
C VAL A 424 -11.59 -18.32 3.64
N GLY A 425 -10.57 -19.12 3.94
CA GLY A 425 -10.44 -20.51 3.49
C GLY A 425 -11.20 -21.53 4.33
#